data_AF-A0A9X2JF97-F1
#
_entry.id   AF-A0A9X2JF97-F1
#
_cell.length_a   1.000
_cell.length_b   1.000
_cell.length_c   1.000
_cell.angle_alpha   90.00
_cell.angle_beta   90.00
_cell.angle_gamma   90.00
#
_symmetry.space_group_name_H-M   'P 1'
#
loop_
_entity.id
_entity.type
_entity.pdbx_description
1 polymer ?
#
loop_
_entity_poly.entity_id
_entity_poly.type
_entity_poly.pdbx_seq_one_letter_code
_entity_poly.pdbx_strand_id
1 'polypeptide(L)'
;MKRRKISPERKALYYFGNAMMVVGGLLFASVFVTGMMNFGNFRDFDRRARNEGMRALAGMGLLIVGGVVSSIGAKGAAGSGLVLDPEKARQDVEPWSRMTGGVVSDALDEAGIDLSGRAGADELPFDEKLRRLHALFKDGILTAEEYEREKKELLDSN
;
A
#
# COMPACT_ATOMS: atom_id res chain seq x y z
N MET A 1 25.56 -17.80 15.73
CA MET A 1 24.73 -17.04 14.76
C MET A 1 25.16 -17.40 13.34
N LYS A 2 24.26 -18.00 12.54
CA LYS A 2 24.56 -18.44 11.15
C LYS A 2 24.66 -17.19 10.26
N ARG A 3 25.86 -16.82 9.79
CA ARG A 3 26.04 -15.70 8.86
C ARG A 3 25.19 -15.96 7.61
N ARG A 4 24.11 -15.19 7.42
CA ARG A 4 23.30 -15.24 6.19
C ARG A 4 24.23 -14.84 5.04
N LYS A 5 24.65 -15.81 4.23
CA LYS A 5 25.49 -15.56 3.05
C LYS A 5 24.64 -14.82 2.03
N ILE A 6 24.87 -13.52 1.88
CA ILE A 6 24.29 -12.72 0.79
C ILE A 6 24.89 -13.26 -0.52
N SER A 7 24.08 -13.46 -1.55
CA SER A 7 24.58 -13.98 -2.82
C SER A 7 25.57 -12.98 -3.45
N PRO A 8 26.63 -13.45 -4.13
CA PRO A 8 27.60 -12.57 -4.79
C PRO A 8 26.94 -11.60 -5.78
N GLU A 9 25.90 -12.05 -6.50
CA GLU A 9 25.20 -11.22 -7.48
C GLU A 9 24.47 -10.05 -6.82
N ARG A 10 23.82 -10.29 -5.66
CA ARG A 10 23.13 -9.24 -4.90
C ARG A 10 24.09 -8.17 -4.40
N LYS A 11 25.27 -8.61 -3.93
CA LYS A 11 26.32 -7.69 -3.49
C LYS A 11 26.84 -6.86 -4.66
N ALA A 12 27.10 -7.48 -5.81
CA ALA A 12 27.55 -6.78 -7.02
C ALA A 12 26.51 -5.75 -7.47
N LEU A 13 25.23 -6.11 -7.52
CA LEU A 13 24.14 -5.22 -7.92
C LEU A 13 24.00 -4.01 -6.97
N TYR A 14 24.13 -4.24 -5.66
CA TYR A 14 24.12 -3.17 -4.67
C TYR A 14 25.25 -2.15 -4.87
N TYR A 15 26.49 -2.64 -5.02
CA TYR A 15 27.63 -1.74 -5.23
C TYR A 15 27.63 -1.06 -6.60
N PHE A 16 27.14 -1.75 -7.64
CA PHE A 16 26.98 -1.14 -8.96
C PHE A 16 25.94 -0.02 -8.93
N GLY A 17 24.78 -0.25 -8.31
CA GLY A 17 23.76 0.78 -8.11
C GLY A 17 24.30 1.97 -7.30
N ASN A 18 25.04 1.72 -6.22
CA ASN A 18 25.68 2.79 -5.45
C ASN A 18 26.72 3.57 -6.28
N ALA A 19 27.54 2.90 -7.10
CA ALA A 19 28.48 3.58 -7.97
C ALA A 19 27.76 4.51 -8.96
N MET A 20 26.66 4.05 -9.56
CA MET A 20 25.81 4.89 -10.42
C MET A 20 25.23 6.08 -9.67
N MET A 21 24.75 5.89 -8.43
CA MET A 21 24.23 6.99 -7.61
C MET A 21 25.32 8.02 -7.30
N VAL A 22 26.54 7.59 -6.97
CA VAL A 22 27.66 8.52 -6.72
C VAL A 22 27.98 9.31 -7.97
N VAL A 23 28.10 8.65 -9.13
CA VAL A 23 28.37 9.33 -10.41
C VAL A 23 27.24 10.29 -10.77
N GLY A 24 25.99 9.87 -10.65
CA GLY A 24 24.81 10.70 -10.93
C GLY A 24 24.73 11.90 -9.99
N GLY A 25 25.01 11.69 -8.71
CA GLY A 25 25.06 12.73 -7.68
C GLY A 25 26.15 13.77 -7.98
N LEU A 26 27.34 13.34 -8.38
CA LEU A 26 28.42 14.23 -8.80
C LEU A 26 28.05 15.03 -10.05
N LEU A 27 27.44 14.38 -11.05
CA LEU A 27 26.99 15.04 -12.27
C LEU A 27 25.91 16.10 -11.97
N PHE A 28 24.94 15.77 -11.12
CA PHE A 28 23.90 16.69 -10.68
C PHE A 28 24.47 17.85 -9.85
N ALA A 29 25.35 17.57 -8.89
CA ALA A 29 26.03 18.58 -8.08
C ALA A 29 26.86 19.55 -8.94
N SER A 30 27.45 19.07 -10.05
CA SER A 30 28.22 19.90 -10.97
C SER A 30 27.43 21.07 -11.56
N VAL A 31 26.10 20.94 -11.64
CA VAL A 31 25.21 22.01 -12.13
C VAL A 31 25.25 23.21 -11.18
N PHE A 32 25.19 22.97 -9.88
CA PHE A 32 25.25 24.03 -8.87
C PHE A 32 26.62 24.70 -8.83
N VAL A 33 27.70 23.91 -8.96
CA VAL A 33 29.07 24.44 -9.04
C VAL A 33 29.21 25.36 -10.25
N THR A 34 28.72 24.92 -11.41
CA THR A 34 28.76 25.72 -12.65
C THR A 34 27.91 26.99 -12.52
N GLY A 35 26.71 26.89 -11.96
CA GLY A 35 25.82 28.02 -11.71
C GLY A 35 26.44 29.07 -10.78
N MET A 36 27.08 28.64 -9.68
CA MET A 36 27.78 29.53 -8.76
C MET A 36 28.98 30.22 -9.40
N MET A 37 29.82 29.48 -10.14
CA MET A 37 31.01 30.04 -10.80
C MET A 37 30.67 31.05 -11.90
N ASN A 38 29.47 30.95 -12.48
CA ASN A 38 29.04 31.80 -13.58
C ASN A 38 27.92 32.79 -13.19
N PHE A 39 27.68 32.96 -11.89
CA PHE A 39 26.65 33.86 -11.39
C PHE A 39 26.91 35.30 -11.86
N GLY A 40 25.91 35.92 -12.49
CA GLY A 40 26.01 37.27 -13.07
C GLY A 40 26.63 37.34 -14.47
N ASN A 41 27.10 36.23 -15.05
CA ASN A 41 27.62 36.18 -16.42
C ASN A 41 26.57 35.63 -17.41
N PHE A 42 25.91 36.52 -18.16
CA PHE A 42 24.83 36.19 -19.10
C PHE A 42 25.28 36.00 -20.57
N ARG A 43 26.59 36.11 -20.86
CA ARG A 43 27.10 36.19 -22.24
C ARG A 43 26.80 34.94 -23.09
N ASP A 44 26.68 33.78 -22.45
CA ASP A 44 26.43 32.46 -23.07
C ASP A 44 25.26 31.71 -22.39
N PHE A 45 24.28 32.45 -21.86
CA PHE A 45 23.26 31.89 -20.97
C PHE A 45 22.51 30.69 -21.58
N ASP A 46 22.00 30.80 -22.80
CA ASP A 46 21.21 29.74 -23.44
C ASP A 46 21.99 28.43 -23.62
N ARG A 47 23.25 28.52 -24.08
CA ARG A 47 24.12 27.36 -24.26
C ARG A 47 24.44 26.70 -22.93
N ARG A 48 24.71 27.51 -21.90
CA ARG A 48 25.02 27.03 -20.55
C ARG A 48 23.79 26.37 -19.91
N ALA A 49 22.64 27.01 -19.97
CA ALA A 49 21.38 26.51 -19.42
C ALA A 49 20.98 25.16 -20.04
N ARG A 50 21.12 24.98 -21.37
CA ARG A 50 20.87 23.69 -22.02
C ARG A 50 21.82 22.60 -21.52
N ASN A 51 23.12 22.88 -21.44
CA ASN A 51 24.12 21.92 -20.97
C ASN A 51 23.91 21.56 -19.49
N GLU A 52 23.59 22.54 -18.65
CA GLU A 52 23.27 22.34 -17.24
C GLU A 52 21.98 21.54 -17.07
N GLY A 53 20.94 21.85 -17.84
CA GLY A 53 19.69 21.09 -17.86
C GLY A 53 19.91 19.63 -18.25
N MET A 54 20.68 19.37 -19.31
CA MET A 54 21.03 17.99 -19.72
C MET A 54 21.80 17.25 -18.63
N ARG A 55 22.79 17.88 -17.98
CA ARG A 55 23.54 17.29 -16.86
C ARG A 55 22.65 17.03 -15.64
N ALA A 56 21.73 17.94 -15.32
CA ALA A 56 20.79 17.78 -14.23
C ALA A 56 19.89 16.57 -14.46
N LEU A 57 19.28 16.48 -15.65
CA LEU A 57 18.40 15.37 -16.03
C LEU A 57 19.16 14.03 -16.08
N ALA A 58 20.35 14.01 -16.68
CA ALA A 58 21.18 12.81 -16.73
C ALA A 58 21.62 12.37 -15.31
N GLY A 59 21.97 13.32 -14.45
CA GLY A 59 22.41 13.05 -13.07
C GLY A 59 21.27 12.51 -12.22
N MET A 60 20.09 13.13 -12.30
CA MET A 60 18.85 12.63 -11.69
C MET A 60 18.48 11.24 -12.22
N GLY A 61 18.59 11.02 -13.53
CA GLY A 61 18.35 9.71 -14.14
C GLY A 61 19.26 8.63 -13.55
N LEU A 62 20.57 8.90 -13.45
CA LEU A 62 21.51 7.96 -12.81
C LEU A 62 21.20 7.73 -11.33
N LEU A 63 20.81 8.77 -10.59
CA LEU A 63 20.43 8.64 -9.18
C LEU A 63 19.21 7.72 -9.01
N ILE A 64 18.18 7.90 -9.84
CA ILE A 64 16.96 7.09 -9.80
C ILE A 64 17.28 5.65 -10.19
N VAL A 65 17.93 5.43 -11.34
CA VAL A 65 18.26 4.08 -11.82
C VAL A 65 19.19 3.38 -10.84
N GLY A 66 20.24 4.06 -10.37
CA GLY A 66 21.17 3.53 -9.38
C GLY A 66 20.47 3.17 -8.06
N GLY A 67 19.52 3.99 -7.62
CA GLY A 67 18.71 3.73 -6.43
C GLY A 67 17.82 2.49 -6.57
N VAL A 68 17.16 2.31 -7.72
CA VAL A 68 16.37 1.11 -8.02
C VAL A 68 17.25 -0.13 -8.03
N VAL A 69 18.37 -0.10 -8.76
CA VAL A 69 19.33 -1.20 -8.87
C VAL A 69 19.88 -1.58 -7.49
N SER A 70 20.29 -0.58 -6.70
CA SER A 70 20.81 -0.78 -5.34
C SER A 70 19.75 -1.37 -4.40
N SER A 71 18.51 -0.89 -4.49
CA SER A 71 17.37 -1.41 -3.72
C SER A 71 17.09 -2.89 -4.02
N ILE A 72 17.15 -3.29 -5.30
CA ILE A 72 17.00 -4.70 -5.71
C ILE A 72 18.15 -5.55 -5.14
N GLY A 73 19.40 -5.07 -5.19
CA GLY A 73 20.54 -5.77 -4.60
C GLY A 73 20.40 -5.96 -3.09
N ALA A 74 20.01 -4.91 -2.38
CA ALA A 74 19.86 -4.89 -0.92
C ALA A 74 18.71 -5.80 -0.46
N LYS A 75 17.51 -5.65 -1.02
CA LYS A 75 16.30 -6.35 -0.60
C LYS A 75 16.10 -7.71 -1.29
N GLY A 76 16.81 -7.95 -2.39
CA GLY A 76 16.52 -9.06 -3.31
C GLY A 76 15.26 -8.81 -4.13
N ALA A 77 15.07 -9.53 -5.24
CA ALA A 77 13.92 -9.33 -6.13
C ALA A 77 12.55 -9.49 -5.45
N ALA A 78 12.47 -10.42 -4.48
CA ALA A 78 11.26 -10.62 -3.66
C ALA A 78 11.03 -9.48 -2.66
N GLY A 79 12.09 -8.93 -2.06
CA GLY A 79 11.98 -7.82 -1.10
C GLY A 79 11.87 -6.44 -1.74
N SER A 80 12.20 -6.29 -3.02
CA SER A 80 12.05 -5.04 -3.78
C SER A 80 10.68 -4.90 -4.45
N GLY A 81 9.78 -5.88 -4.29
CA GLY A 81 8.48 -5.92 -4.95
C GLY A 81 8.54 -6.24 -6.46
N LEU A 82 9.69 -6.71 -6.96
CA LEU A 82 9.84 -7.10 -8.37
C LEU A 82 9.27 -8.51 -8.62
N VAL A 83 9.34 -9.36 -7.60
CA VAL A 83 8.76 -10.70 -7.57
C VAL A 83 7.84 -10.76 -6.35
N LEU A 84 6.58 -10.35 -6.52
CA LEU A 84 5.54 -10.66 -5.56
C LEU A 84 5.01 -12.06 -5.87
N ASP A 85 5.31 -13.01 -4.98
CA ASP A 85 4.54 -14.25 -4.90
C ASP A 85 3.41 -14.00 -3.88
N PRO A 86 2.17 -13.71 -4.34
CA PRO A 86 1.05 -13.36 -3.47
C PRO A 86 0.65 -14.51 -2.55
N GLU A 87 0.88 -15.76 -2.95
CA GLU A 87 0.57 -16.93 -2.12
C GLU A 87 1.58 -17.06 -0.98
N LYS A 88 2.86 -16.83 -1.28
CA LYS A 88 3.92 -16.84 -0.27
C LYS A 88 3.81 -15.67 0.70
N ALA A 89 3.44 -14.49 0.21
CA ALA A 89 3.13 -13.34 1.05
C ALA A 89 1.96 -13.63 2.00
N ARG A 90 0.92 -14.36 1.55
CA ARG A 90 -0.20 -14.80 2.40
C ARG A 90 0.24 -15.79 3.49
N GLN A 91 1.07 -16.77 3.15
CA GLN A 91 1.60 -17.73 4.12
C GLN A 91 2.51 -17.08 5.16
N ASP A 92 3.33 -16.10 4.76
CA ASP A 92 4.24 -15.39 5.68
C ASP A 92 3.47 -14.47 6.66
N VAL A 93 2.32 -13.91 6.27
CA VAL A 93 1.49 -13.06 7.15
C VAL A 93 0.47 -13.85 7.96
N GLU A 94 0.14 -15.08 7.58
CA GLU A 94 -0.88 -15.92 8.24
C GLU A 94 -0.69 -16.05 9.77
N PRO A 95 0.53 -16.26 10.31
CA PRO A 95 0.73 -16.32 11.75
C PRO A 95 0.44 -14.99 12.46
N TRP A 96 0.80 -13.87 11.82
CA TRP A 96 0.61 -12.52 12.37
C TRP A 96 -0.83 -12.04 12.28
N SER A 97 -1.54 -12.41 11.20
CA SER A 97 -2.97 -12.15 11.06
C SER A 97 -3.77 -12.92 12.11
N ARG A 98 -3.39 -14.17 12.42
CA ARG A 98 -3.99 -14.94 13.53
C ARG A 98 -3.72 -14.31 14.90
N MET A 99 -2.48 -13.88 15.17
CA MET A 99 -2.14 -13.23 16.45
C MET A 99 -2.83 -11.88 16.63
N THR A 100 -2.87 -11.04 15.58
CA THR A 100 -3.57 -9.75 15.61
C THR A 100 -5.08 -9.94 15.82
N GLY A 101 -5.69 -10.93 15.16
CA GLY A 101 -7.10 -11.26 15.34
C GLY A 101 -7.44 -11.66 16.78
N GLY A 102 -6.58 -12.48 17.41
CA GLY A 102 -6.75 -12.86 18.81
C GLY A 102 -6.69 -11.66 19.76
N VAL A 103 -5.68 -10.80 19.62
CA VAL A 103 -5.52 -9.60 20.48
C VAL A 103 -6.67 -8.60 20.31
N VAL A 104 -7.19 -8.45 19.09
CA VAL A 104 -8.35 -7.59 18.84
C VAL A 104 -9.62 -8.18 19.44
N SER A 105 -9.82 -9.49 19.33
CA SER A 105 -10.97 -10.18 19.95
C SER A 105 -10.92 -10.07 21.47
N ASP A 106 -9.75 -10.33 22.08
CA ASP A 106 -9.55 -10.23 23.53
C ASP A 106 -9.84 -8.80 24.04
N ALA A 107 -9.41 -7.77 23.30
CA ALA A 107 -9.66 -6.38 23.68
C ALA A 107 -11.14 -5.97 23.54
N LEU A 108 -11.87 -6.56 22.60
CA LEU A 108 -13.30 -6.29 22.39
C LEU A 108 -14.16 -7.02 23.43
N ASP A 109 -13.79 -8.24 23.78
CA ASP A 109 -14.42 -9.01 24.85
C ASP A 109 -14.23 -8.30 26.21
N GLU A 110 -13.03 -7.77 26.50
CA GLU A 110 -12.75 -6.97 27.70
C GLU A 110 -13.55 -5.65 27.72
N ALA A 111 -13.82 -5.06 26.55
CA ALA A 111 -14.64 -3.87 26.41
C ALA A 111 -16.16 -4.15 26.47
N GLY A 112 -16.57 -5.41 26.61
CA GLY A 112 -17.98 -5.83 26.63
C GLY A 112 -18.68 -5.75 25.29
N ILE A 113 -17.93 -5.72 24.18
CA ILE A 113 -18.46 -5.65 22.81
C ILE A 113 -18.46 -7.06 22.22
N ASP A 114 -19.58 -7.76 22.39
CA ASP A 114 -19.78 -9.08 21.79
C ASP A 114 -20.10 -8.95 20.29
N LEU A 115 -19.13 -9.25 19.44
CA LEU A 115 -19.31 -9.29 17.99
C LEU A 115 -19.87 -10.63 17.47
N SER A 116 -19.98 -11.65 18.33
CA SER A 116 -20.49 -12.98 17.95
C SER A 116 -21.98 -12.93 17.57
N GLY A 117 -22.74 -11.97 18.13
CA GLY A 117 -24.14 -11.73 17.79
C GLY A 117 -24.39 -11.14 16.40
N ARG A 118 -23.35 -10.66 15.68
CA ARG A 118 -23.50 -10.01 14.36
C ARG A 118 -23.23 -10.93 13.17
N ALA A 119 -22.69 -12.13 13.41
CA ALA A 119 -22.42 -13.15 12.40
C ALA A 119 -23.65 -14.05 12.09
N GLY A 120 -24.78 -13.87 12.79
CA GLY A 120 -26.05 -14.56 12.53
C GLY A 120 -27.00 -13.79 11.60
N ALA A 121 -26.48 -13.04 10.63
CA ALA A 121 -27.28 -12.21 9.73
C ALA A 121 -28.02 -12.99 8.63
N ASP A 122 -27.93 -14.32 8.60
CA ASP A 122 -28.55 -15.14 7.54
C ASP A 122 -29.90 -15.78 7.93
N GLU A 123 -30.30 -15.83 9.20
CA GLU A 123 -31.63 -16.30 9.60
C GLU A 123 -32.16 -15.53 10.82
N LEU A 124 -32.70 -14.33 10.59
CA LEU A 124 -33.44 -13.62 11.63
C LEU A 124 -34.70 -14.43 12.02
N PRO A 125 -34.99 -14.60 13.33
CA PRO A 125 -36.24 -15.19 13.79
C PRO A 125 -37.46 -14.45 13.21
N PHE A 126 -38.53 -15.18 12.92
CA PHE A 126 -39.76 -14.65 12.29
C PHE A 126 -40.29 -13.38 12.98
N ASP A 127 -40.31 -13.36 14.31
CA ASP A 127 -40.78 -12.22 15.12
C ASP A 127 -39.91 -10.96 14.93
N GLU A 128 -38.62 -11.14 14.72
CA GLU A 128 -37.65 -10.06 14.50
C GLU A 128 -37.83 -9.45 13.10
N LYS A 129 -38.11 -10.30 12.09
CA LYS A 129 -38.42 -9.87 10.71
C LYS A 129 -39.68 -9.00 10.68
N LEU A 130 -40.76 -9.43 11.36
CA LEU A 130 -42.00 -8.65 11.47
C LEU A 130 -41.79 -7.32 12.20
N ARG A 131 -40.99 -7.31 13.28
CA ARG A 131 -40.70 -6.08 14.03
C ARG A 131 -39.95 -5.05 13.19
N ARG A 132 -38.96 -5.50 12.40
CA ARG A 132 -38.20 -4.62 11.49
C ARG A 132 -39.07 -4.12 10.34
N LEU A 133 -39.90 -4.99 9.76
CA LEU A 133 -40.84 -4.61 8.70
C LEU A 133 -41.81 -3.51 9.19
N HIS A 134 -42.34 -3.66 10.41
CA HIS A 134 -43.22 -2.65 11.01
C HIS A 134 -42.49 -1.34 11.34
N ALA A 135 -41.23 -1.40 11.76
CA ALA A 135 -40.40 -0.21 11.96
C ALA A 135 -40.17 0.55 10.64
N LEU A 136 -39.86 -0.16 9.55
CA LEU A 136 -39.67 0.44 8.23
C LEU A 136 -40.95 1.10 7.68
N PHE A 137 -42.12 0.53 7.96
CA PHE A 137 -43.40 1.17 7.65
C PHE A 137 -43.64 2.44 8.48
N LYS A 138 -43.36 2.38 9.79
CA LYS A 138 -43.52 3.53 10.70
C LYS A 138 -42.57 4.68 10.35
N ASP A 139 -41.38 4.36 9.87
CA ASP A 139 -40.38 5.33 9.42
C ASP A 139 -40.69 5.91 8.02
N GLY A 140 -41.79 5.46 7.39
CA GLY A 140 -42.25 5.93 6.08
C GLY A 140 -41.39 5.44 4.91
N ILE A 141 -40.52 4.47 5.15
CA ILE A 141 -39.63 3.87 4.14
C ILE A 141 -40.42 2.90 3.24
N LEU A 142 -41.41 2.22 3.81
CA LEU A 142 -42.34 1.35 3.08
C LEU A 142 -43.70 2.02 2.93
N THR A 143 -44.29 1.88 1.74
CA THR A 143 -45.70 2.23 1.53
C THR A 143 -46.63 1.17 2.13
N ALA A 144 -47.88 1.53 2.41
CA ALA A 144 -48.84 0.60 3.04
C ALA A 144 -49.08 -0.67 2.20
N GLU A 145 -49.01 -0.56 0.87
CA GLU A 145 -49.17 -1.69 -0.05
C GLU A 145 -47.97 -2.63 0.00
N GLU A 146 -46.75 -2.08 0.08
CA GLU A 146 -45.51 -2.85 0.17
C GLU A 146 -45.39 -3.58 1.50
N TYR A 147 -45.78 -2.91 2.59
CA TYR A 147 -45.81 -3.51 3.93
C TYR A 147 -46.72 -4.74 3.99
N GLU A 148 -47.95 -4.65 3.49
CA GLU A 148 -48.89 -5.78 3.52
C GLU A 148 -48.47 -6.92 2.59
N ARG A 149 -47.82 -6.61 1.45
CA ARG A 149 -47.26 -7.62 0.55
C ARG A 149 -46.15 -8.42 1.23
N GLU A 150 -45.15 -7.74 1.79
CA GLU A 150 -44.02 -8.42 2.44
C GLU A 150 -44.44 -9.14 3.72
N LYS A 151 -45.38 -8.59 4.48
CA LYS A 151 -45.95 -9.24 5.66
C LYS A 151 -46.64 -10.55 5.29
N LYS A 152 -47.38 -10.57 4.17
CA LYS A 152 -48.06 -11.77 3.68
C LYS A 152 -47.05 -12.81 3.19
N GLU A 153 -46.03 -12.39 2.47
CA GLU A 153 -44.93 -13.26 2.01
C GLU A 153 -44.19 -13.90 3.19
N LEU A 154 -43.92 -13.13 4.25
CA LEU A 154 -43.32 -13.67 5.48
C LEU A 154 -44.24 -14.68 6.18
N LEU A 155 -45.56 -14.43 6.22
CA LEU A 155 -46.55 -15.34 6.81
C LEU A 155 -46.74 -16.63 6.01
N ASP A 156 -46.62 -16.57 4.69
CA ASP A 156 -46.75 -17.74 3.81
C ASP A 156 -45.44 -18.58 3.76
N SER A 157 -44.30 -17.99 4.16
CA SER A 157 -42.97 -18.61 4.14
C SER A 157 -42.54 -19.35 5.42
N ASN A 158 -43.36 -19.33 6.47
CA ASN A 158 -43.09 -19.90 7.81
C ASN A 158 -44.14 -20.95 8.18
#